data_AF-A0A1V5PFD4-F1
#
_entry.id   AF-A0A1V5PFD4-F1
#
_cell.length_a   1.000
_cell.length_b   1.000
_cell.length_c   1.000
_cell.angle_alpha   90.00
_cell.angle_beta   90.00
_cell.angle_gamma   90.00
#
_symmetry.space_group_name_H-M   'P 1'
#
loop_
_entity.id
_entity.type
_entity.pdbx_description
1 polymer ?
#
loop_
_entity_poly.entity_id
_entity_poly.type
_entity_poly.pdbx_seq_one_letter_code
_entity_poly.pdbx_strand_id
1 'polypeptide(L)' 'MYNKLSKLKKEDSARLEYGCKECGYILYKPLMGDDIDKCLFSWDIYILLSCPSCSEKTLELYNVWSEDEWSREHKYAEG' A
#
# COMPACT_ATOMS: atom_id res chain seq x y z
N MET A 1 9.27 5.01 2.01
CA MET A 1 8.37 4.07 1.32
C MET A 1 9.07 3.34 0.18
N TYR A 2 9.56 4.01 -0.88
CA TYR A 2 10.27 3.37 -2.00
C TYR A 2 11.40 2.41 -1.58
N ASN A 3 12.37 2.89 -0.79
CA ASN A 3 13.49 2.08 -0.30
C ASN A 3 13.06 0.90 0.59
N LYS A 4 11.88 1.01 1.23
CA LYS A 4 11.31 -0.08 2.03
C LYS A 4 10.75 -1.15 1.11
N LEU A 5 9.91 -0.76 0.14
CA LEU A 5 9.35 -1.66 -0.86
C LEU A 5 10.45 -2.38 -1.67
N SER A 6 11.52 -1.67 -2.05
CA SER A 6 12.67 -2.24 -2.76
C SER A 6 13.39 -3.35 -1.98
N LYS A 7 13.40 -3.28 -0.64
CA LYS A 7 13.95 -4.35 0.22
C LYS A 7 12.97 -5.53 0.35
N LEU A 8 11.68 -5.26 0.39
CA LEU A 8 10.61 -6.26 0.51
C LEU A 8 10.42 -7.10 -0.75
N LYS A 9 10.98 -6.68 -1.90
CA LYS A 9 11.07 -7.52 -3.11
C LYS A 9 11.61 -8.94 -2.84
N LYS A 10 12.42 -9.12 -1.79
CA LYS A 10 12.96 -10.44 -1.39
C LYS A 10 12.03 -11.28 -0.52
N GLU A 11 10.96 -10.71 0.03
CA GLU A 11 10.03 -11.36 0.97
C GLU A 11 8.68 -11.73 0.31
N ASP A 12 8.65 -11.77 -1.03
CA ASP A 12 7.53 -12.17 -1.91
C ASP A 12 6.21 -11.38 -1.77
N SER A 13 6.05 -10.54 -0.75
CA SER A 13 4.80 -9.81 -0.50
C SER A 13 4.97 -8.53 0.33
N ALA A 14 4.17 -7.53 0.01
CA ALA A 14 4.05 -6.27 0.73
C ALA A 14 2.62 -5.71 0.62
N ARG A 15 2.20 -4.83 1.52
CA ARG A 15 0.93 -4.10 1.41
C ARG A 15 1.18 -2.60 1.36
N LEU A 16 0.59 -1.95 0.37
CA LEU A 16 0.53 -0.50 0.29
C LEU A 16 -0.69 -0.01 1.06
N GLU A 17 -0.48 0.93 1.96
CA GLU A 17 -1.56 1.62 2.66
C GLU A 17 -1.78 2.99 2.04
N TYR A 18 -3.02 3.22 1.64
CA TYR A 18 -3.47 4.45 1.02
C TYR A 18 -4.49 5.13 1.90
N GLY A 19 -4.34 6.43 2.14
CA GLY A 19 -5.27 7.22 2.93
C GLY A 19 -5.91 8.34 2.11
N CYS A 20 -7.22 8.53 2.25
CA CYS A 20 -7.90 9.73 1.76
C CYS A 20 -7.94 10.78 2.88
N LYS A 21 -7.28 11.92 2.68
CA LYS A 21 -7.31 13.03 3.66
C LYS A 21 -8.70 13.65 3.85
N GLU A 22 -9.59 13.49 2.88
CA GLU A 22 -10.89 14.16 2.86
C GLU A 22 -11.95 13.36 3.63
N CYS A 23 -12.08 12.06 3.35
CA CYS A 23 -13.10 11.21 3.98
C CYS A 23 -12.54 10.23 5.02
N GLY A 24 -11.21 10.19 5.22
CA GLY A 24 -10.55 9.25 6.13
C GLY A 24 -10.57 7.80 5.65
N TYR A 25 -10.99 7.54 4.41
CA TYR A 25 -10.99 6.18 3.85
C TYR A 25 -9.57 5.63 3.73
N ILE A 26 -9.34 4.44 4.27
CA ILE A 26 -8.06 3.73 4.19
C ILE A 26 -8.24 2.53 3.27
N LEU A 27 -7.34 2.39 2.30
CA LEU A 27 -7.28 1.27 1.37
C LEU A 27 -5.95 0.54 1.53
N TYR A 28 -6.02 -0.76 1.75
CA TYR A 28 -4.85 -1.64 1.78
C TYR A 28 -4.78 -2.42 0.47
N LYS A 29 -3.72 -2.22 -0.31
CA LYS A 29 -3.50 -2.92 -1.57
C LYS A 29 -2.32 -3.89 -1.44
N PRO A 30 -2.55 -5.21 -1.50
CA PRO A 30 -1.46 -6.17 -1.52
C PRO A 30 -0.67 -6.09 -2.83
N LEU A 31 0.63 -6.29 -2.73
CA LEU A 31 1.58 -6.47 -3.82
C LEU A 31 2.32 -7.79 -3.59
N MET A 32 2.46 -8.58 -4.65
CA MET A 32 3.20 -9.84 -4.63
C MET A 32 4.31 -9.78 -5.67
N GLY A 33 5.46 -10.42 -5.39
CA GLY A 33 6.55 -10.67 -6.35
C GLY A 33 6.68 -9.65 -7.49
N ASP A 34 6.27 -10.04 -8.70
CA ASP A 34 6.33 -9.23 -9.92
C ASP A 34 5.59 -7.88 -9.86
N ASP A 35 4.53 -7.76 -9.06
CA ASP A 35 3.80 -6.50 -8.89
C ASP A 35 4.57 -5.49 -8.04
N ILE A 36 5.48 -5.95 -7.17
CA ILE A 36 6.42 -5.08 -6.46
C ILE A 36 7.36 -4.44 -7.47
N ASP A 37 7.88 -5.21 -8.44
CA ASP A 37 8.75 -4.69 -9.50
C ASP A 37 8.05 -3.66 -10.39
N LYS A 38 6.81 -3.96 -10.82
CA LYS A 38 6.01 -2.99 -11.59
C LYS A 38 5.73 -1.72 -10.80
N CYS A 39 5.45 -1.84 -9.50
CA CYS A 39 5.22 -0.71 -8.62
C CYS A 39 6.51 0.13 -8.48
N LEU A 40 7.67 -0.49 -8.32
CA LEU A 40 8.96 0.22 -8.25
C LEU A 40 9.34 0.89 -9.57
N PHE A 41 9.03 0.25 -10.70
CA PHE A 41 9.29 0.80 -12.03
C PHE A 41 8.40 2.01 -12.33
N SER A 42 7.12 1.95 -11.95
CA SER A 42 6.12 2.99 -12.19
C SER A 42 5.72 3.73 -10.92
N TRP A 43 6.68 3.97 -10.03
CA TRP A 43 6.42 4.44 -8.66
C TRP A 43 5.51 5.66 -8.58
N ASP A 44 5.75 6.67 -9.43
CA ASP A 44 4.96 7.91 -9.45
C ASP A 44 3.46 7.68 -9.68
N ILE A 45 3.09 6.63 -10.43
CA ILE A 45 1.69 6.25 -10.68
C ILE A 45 1.06 5.65 -9.42
N TYR A 46 1.85 4.93 -8.62
CA TYR A 46 1.37 4.24 -7.43
C TYR A 46 1.32 5.14 -6.19
N ILE A 47 1.78 6.39 -6.26
CA ILE A 47 1.67 7.34 -5.16
C ILE A 47 0.22 7.81 -4.97
N LEU A 48 -0.55 7.91 -6.05
CA LEU A 48 -1.90 8.46 -6.06
C LEU A 48 -2.90 7.50 -6.70
N LEU A 49 -4.00 7.22 -6.00
CA LEU A 49 -5.13 6.45 -6.53
C LEU A 49 -6.42 7.26 -6.43
N SER A 50 -7.44 6.94 -7.22
CA SER A 50 -8.77 7.54 -7.04
C SER A 50 -9.46 6.94 -5.82
N CYS A 51 -9.99 7.78 -4.94
CA CYS A 51 -10.74 7.34 -3.76
C CYS A 51 -12.10 6.78 -4.17
N PRO A 52 -12.41 5.50 -3.88
CA PRO A 52 -13.69 4.90 -4.24
C PRO A 52 -14.85 5.39 -3.37
N SER A 53 -14.57 5.95 -2.19
CA SER A 53 -15.60 6.38 -1.23
C SER A 53 -16.17 7.77 -1.53
N CYS A 54 -15.34 8.70 -2.00
CA CYS A 54 -15.77 10.06 -2.32
C CYS A 54 -15.60 10.44 -3.79
N SER A 55 -15.27 9.46 -4.66
CA SER A 55 -15.26 9.42 -6.14
C SER A 55 -14.60 10.57 -6.93
N GLU A 56 -14.15 11.65 -6.29
CA GLU A 56 -13.54 12.83 -6.92
C GLU A 56 -12.18 13.21 -6.31
N LYS A 57 -11.72 12.49 -5.29
CA LYS A 57 -10.51 12.83 -4.53
C LYS A 57 -9.45 11.73 -4.63
N THR A 58 -8.21 12.11 -4.41
CA THR A 58 -7.07 11.20 -4.42
C THR A 58 -6.85 10.54 -3.06
N LEU A 59 -6.49 9.27 -3.13
CA LEU A 59 -5.81 8.52 -2.08
C LEU A 59 -4.31 8.75 -2.23
N GLU A 60 -3.64 9.08 -1.14
CA GLU A 60 -2.18 9.20 -1.10
C GLU A 60 -1.59 7.96 -0.44
N LEU A 61 -0.51 7.43 -1.02
CA LEU A 61 0.26 6.37 -0.37
C LEU A 61 0.82 6.88 0.96
N TYR A 62 0.38 6.27 2.04
CA TYR A 62 0.71 6.65 3.40
C TYR A 62 1.79 5.74 4.00
N ASN A 63 1.71 4.43 3.73
CA ASN A 63 2.69 3.48 4.25
C ASN A 63 2.91 2.28 3.33
N VAL A 64 4.01 1.56 3.56
CA VAL A 64 4.29 0.25 2.98
C VAL A 64 4.58 -0.71 4.12
N TRP A 65 3.85 -1.80 4.16
CA TRP A 65 3.95 -2.84 5.18
C TRP A 65 4.61 -4.08 4.59
N SER A 66 5.56 -4.67 5.32
CA SER A 66 5.88 -6.09 5.13
C SER A 66 4.75 -6.95 5.67
N GLU A 67 4.64 -8.21 5.23
CA GLU A 67 3.64 -9.11 5.82
C GLU A 67 3.90 -9.33 7.32
N ASP A 68 5.15 -9.38 7.76
CA ASP A 68 5.47 -9.51 9.19
C ASP A 68 5.01 -8.29 10.00
N GLU A 69 5.22 -7.06 9.50
CA GLU A 69 4.70 -5.85 10.16
C GLU A 69 3.17 -5.82 10.15
N TRP A 70 2.57 -6.15 9.00
CA TRP A 70 1.12 -6.23 8.85
C TRP A 70 0.52 -7.22 9.86
N SER A 71 1.05 -8.44 9.92
CA SER A 71 0.60 -9.48 10.85
C SER A 71 0.83 -9.11 12.32
N ARG A 72 1.80 -8.26 12.64
CA ARG A 72 2.01 -7.78 14.03
C ARG A 72 1.01 -6.71 14.42
N GLU A 73 0.80 -5.71 13.57
CA GLU A 73 -0.05 -4.55 13.86
C GLU A 73 -1.55 -4.87 13.69
N HIS A 74 -1.90 -5.75 12.74
CA HIS A 74 -3.28 -6.07 12.38
C HIS A 74 -3.71 -7.47 12.87
N LYS A 75 -3.01 -8.02 13.86
CA LYS A 75 -3.22 -9.36 14.42
C LYS A 75 -4.64 -9.64 14.94
N TYR A 76 -5.46 -8.59 15.11
CA TYR A 76 -6.85 -8.64 15.57
C TYR A 76 -7.85 -8.01 14.59
N ALA A 77 -7.42 -7.58 13.39
CA ALA A 77 -8.29 -6.95 12.39
C ALA A 77 -9.00 -7.96 11.47
N GLU A 78 -8.60 -9.23 11.52
CA GLU A 78 -9.35 -10.36 10.95
C GLU A 78 -10.19 -11.01 12.05
N GLY A 79 -11.36 -10.44 12.31
CA GLY A 79 -12.40 -10.97 13.20
C GLY A 79 -13.78 -10.63 12.67
#